data_AF-A0A2M9ZVL5-F1
#
_entry.id   AF-A0A2M9ZVL5-F1
#
_cell.length_a   1.000
_cell.length_b   1.000
_cell.length_c   1.000
_cell.angle_alpha   90.00
_cell.angle_beta   90.00
_cell.angle_gamma   90.00
#
_symmetry.space_group_name_H-M   'P 1'
#
loop_
_entity.id
_entity.type
_entity.pdbx_description
1 polymer ?
#
loop_
_entity_poly.entity_id
_entity_poly.type
_entity_poly.pdbx_seq_one_letter_code
_entity_poly.pdbx_strand_id
1 'polypeptide(L)'
;MAKTILSKPSIFEPYGHSDLYALDNLYFSTLREREVWDFSRVREFSALNLGFIFARAELFWKKFHSELEIKNLNPSFKKGICLSAGWEDAPGLKIDSFLPKVLGTEEVFQYSRLEDLSEKIPFREFFSSEGFVFEGTWKEKNYLILFSKIHSENRNLPSVIKKISQFHFEKKSEGNFFLRTEKQSYLNFLKPKESLGPLFLQEKKIDQEPFLFLSLEYSDIIK
;
A
#
# COMPACT_ATOMS: atom_id res chain seq x y z
N MET A 1 29.02 1.21 33.62
CA MET A 1 28.63 2.34 32.74
C MET A 1 28.13 1.75 31.43
N ALA A 2 26.82 1.79 31.18
CA ALA A 2 26.26 1.31 29.92
C ALA A 2 26.57 2.32 28.80
N LYS A 3 27.36 1.92 27.80
CA LYS A 3 27.46 2.67 26.55
C LYS A 3 26.16 2.47 25.79
N THR A 4 25.21 3.38 25.96
CA THR A 4 24.07 3.51 25.05
C THR A 4 24.64 4.03 23.73
N ILE A 5 25.06 3.13 22.85
CA ILE A 5 25.31 3.49 21.45
C ILE A 5 23.93 3.87 20.92
N LEU A 6 23.64 5.17 20.88
CA LEU A 6 22.49 5.72 20.16
C LEU A 6 22.68 5.33 18.69
N SER A 7 22.15 4.17 18.30
CA SER A 7 22.15 3.74 16.91
C SER A 7 21.41 4.79 16.10
N LYS A 8 22.08 5.33 15.08
CA LYS A 8 21.50 6.33 14.18
C LYS A 8 20.31 5.68 13.46
N PRO A 9 19.19 6.41 13.29
CA PRO A 9 18.07 5.89 12.52
C PRO A 9 18.50 5.64 11.07
N SER A 10 17.92 4.62 10.45
CA SER A 10 18.00 4.42 9.00
C SER A 10 16.98 5.32 8.32
N ILE A 11 17.47 6.17 7.43
CA ILE A 11 16.64 7.13 6.70
C ILE A 11 16.29 6.53 5.33
N PHE A 12 15.00 6.53 5.01
CA PHE A 12 14.45 6.10 3.72
C PHE A 12 13.80 7.30 3.03
N GLU A 13 14.12 7.53 1.76
CA GLU A 13 13.68 8.71 1.00
C GLU A 13 12.88 8.26 -0.22
N PRO A 14 11.54 8.10 -0.13
CA PRO A 14 10.72 7.82 -1.30
C PRO A 14 10.79 8.96 -2.32
N TYR A 15 10.75 8.60 -3.61
CA TYR A 15 10.81 9.54 -4.72
C TYR A 15 9.45 9.63 -5.42
N GLY A 16 9.05 10.84 -5.82
CA GLY A 16 7.70 11.08 -6.39
C GLY A 16 7.43 10.45 -7.76
N HIS A 17 8.47 10.07 -8.51
CA HIS A 17 8.35 9.48 -9.86
C HIS A 17 8.79 8.01 -9.91
N SER A 18 8.62 7.27 -8.82
CA SER A 18 8.99 5.85 -8.77
C SER A 18 7.93 4.96 -9.41
N ASP A 19 8.35 4.07 -10.31
CA ASP A 19 7.50 2.96 -10.76
C ASP A 19 7.20 2.00 -9.59
N LEU A 20 6.24 1.09 -9.80
CA LEU A 20 5.79 0.16 -8.76
C LEU A 20 6.89 -0.79 -8.26
N TYR A 21 7.87 -1.14 -9.09
CA TYR A 21 9.00 -1.96 -8.65
C TYR A 21 10.00 -1.18 -7.83
N ALA A 22 10.22 0.09 -8.15
CA ALA A 22 11.02 0.99 -7.33
C ALA A 22 10.38 1.22 -5.95
N LEU A 23 9.05 1.38 -5.89
CA LEU A 23 8.31 1.43 -4.63
C LEU A 23 8.45 0.11 -3.86
N ASP A 24 8.17 -1.03 -4.50
CA ASP A 24 8.31 -2.35 -3.88
C ASP A 24 9.71 -2.59 -3.30
N ASN A 25 10.77 -2.31 -4.07
CA ASN A 25 12.14 -2.49 -3.60
C ASN A 25 12.49 -1.59 -2.41
N LEU A 26 11.86 -0.43 -2.29
CA LEU A 26 12.07 0.49 -1.16
C LEU A 26 11.26 0.06 0.05
N TYR A 27 9.93 -0.03 -0.08
CA TYR A 27 8.98 -0.26 1.00
C TYR A 27 8.97 -1.71 1.51
N PHE A 28 9.30 -2.68 0.67
CA PHE A 28 9.44 -4.08 1.11
C PHE A 28 10.90 -4.53 1.26
N SER A 29 11.85 -3.59 1.28
CA SER A 29 13.25 -3.85 1.69
C SER A 29 13.34 -4.39 3.12
N THR A 30 14.49 -4.96 3.49
CA THR A 30 14.73 -5.51 4.83
C THR A 30 14.40 -4.49 5.93
N LEU A 31 13.61 -4.92 6.92
CA LEU A 31 13.24 -4.14 8.10
C LEU A 31 14.44 -3.82 9.00
N ARG A 32 14.52 -2.59 9.49
CA ARG A 32 15.57 -2.09 10.40
C ARG A 32 14.93 -1.54 11.68
N GLU A 33 15.52 -1.70 12.86
CA GLU A 33 14.86 -1.36 14.15
C GLU A 33 14.46 0.11 14.34
N ARG A 34 15.05 1.05 13.59
CA ARG A 34 14.79 2.48 13.70
C ARG A 34 14.69 3.09 12.31
N GLU A 35 13.47 3.19 11.79
CA GLU A 35 13.21 3.72 10.46
C GLU A 35 12.60 5.12 10.54
N VAL A 36 13.21 6.03 9.79
CA VAL A 36 12.68 7.37 9.52
C VAL A 36 12.45 7.47 8.02
N TRP A 37 11.22 7.78 7.64
CA TRP A 37 10.80 7.93 6.25
C TRP A 37 10.65 9.40 5.93
N ASP A 38 11.61 9.93 5.17
CA ASP A 38 11.70 11.34 4.81
C ASP A 38 11.04 11.58 3.45
N PHE A 39 9.87 12.24 3.48
CA PHE A 39 9.07 12.53 2.30
C PHE A 39 9.44 13.84 1.59
N SER A 40 10.56 14.47 1.94
CA SER A 40 11.02 15.73 1.33
C SER A 40 11.19 15.67 -0.19
N ARG A 41 11.45 14.48 -0.75
CA ARG A 41 11.61 14.25 -2.19
C ARG A 41 10.32 13.86 -2.92
N VAL A 42 9.26 13.59 -2.19
CA VAL A 42 7.93 13.38 -2.77
C VAL A 42 7.36 14.77 -3.06
N ARG A 43 6.94 15.03 -4.30
CA ARG A 43 6.46 16.38 -4.71
C ARG A 43 4.94 16.52 -4.69
N GLU A 44 4.23 15.41 -4.86
CA GLU A 44 2.77 15.38 -4.93
C GLU A 44 2.23 14.23 -4.09
N PHE A 45 0.96 14.33 -3.68
CA PHE A 45 0.27 13.21 -3.07
C PHE A 45 0.21 12.00 -4.02
N SER A 46 0.45 10.81 -3.46
CA SER A 46 0.39 9.53 -4.15
C SER A 46 -0.29 8.51 -3.26
N ALA A 47 -1.46 8.05 -3.67
CA ALA A 47 -2.21 6.99 -2.98
C ALA A 47 -1.40 5.71 -2.85
N LEU A 48 -0.61 5.39 -3.89
CA LEU A 48 0.32 4.26 -3.86
C LEU A 48 1.35 4.40 -2.74
N ASN A 49 2.08 5.53 -2.66
CA ASN A 49 3.05 5.74 -1.57
C ASN A 49 2.40 5.60 -0.19
N LEU A 50 1.18 6.11 -0.02
CA LEU A 50 0.44 5.99 1.23
C LEU A 50 0.01 4.53 1.53
N GLY A 51 -0.46 3.78 0.54
CA GLY A 51 -0.76 2.35 0.70
C GLY A 51 0.48 1.50 1.02
N PHE A 52 1.60 1.77 0.35
CA PHE A 52 2.88 1.10 0.65
C PHE A 52 3.40 1.45 2.05
N ILE A 53 3.24 2.69 2.52
CA ILE A 53 3.67 3.05 3.88
C ILE A 53 2.78 2.40 4.95
N PHE A 54 1.48 2.24 4.71
CA PHE A 54 0.61 1.47 5.61
C PHE A 54 1.05 0.00 5.70
N ALA A 55 1.35 -0.64 4.56
CA ALA A 55 1.87 -2.01 4.54
C ALA A 55 3.23 -2.13 5.25
N ARG A 56 4.11 -1.13 5.07
CA ARG A 56 5.39 -1.06 5.79
C ARG A 56 5.19 -0.97 7.29
N ALA A 57 4.34 -0.05 7.74
CA ALA A 57 4.06 0.20 9.15
C ALA A 57 3.51 -1.06 9.84
N GLU A 58 2.64 -1.80 9.17
CA GLU A 58 2.11 -3.09 9.62
C GLU A 58 3.20 -4.15 9.84
N LEU A 59 4.10 -4.31 8.87
CA LEU A 59 5.22 -5.25 8.96
C LEU A 59 6.21 -4.83 10.05
N PHE A 60 6.48 -3.52 10.15
CA PHE A 60 7.39 -2.92 11.11
C PHE A 60 6.88 -3.07 12.55
N TRP A 61 5.62 -2.73 12.78
CA TRP A 61 4.94 -2.89 14.07
C TRP A 61 4.97 -4.34 14.55
N LYS A 62 4.68 -5.28 13.65
CA LYS A 62 4.67 -6.70 14.01
C LYS A 62 6.05 -7.20 14.46
N LYS A 63 7.11 -6.77 13.75
CA LYS A 63 8.48 -7.25 14.02
C LYS A 63 9.08 -6.59 15.26
N PHE A 64 8.92 -5.27 15.40
CA PHE A 64 9.65 -4.49 16.40
C PHE A 64 8.77 -3.92 17.52
N HIS A 65 7.44 -4.01 17.41
CA HIS A 65 6.49 -3.42 18.36
C HIS A 65 6.76 -1.91 18.59
N SER A 66 7.16 -1.24 17.51
CA SER A 66 7.51 0.18 17.49
C SER A 66 6.88 0.86 16.28
N GLU A 67 6.69 2.17 16.37
CA GLU A 67 6.16 2.97 15.27
C GLU A 67 7.26 3.35 14.27
N LEU A 68 6.91 3.32 13.00
CA LEU A 68 7.67 3.92 11.91
C LEU A 68 7.41 5.42 11.88
N GLU A 69 8.47 6.22 11.79
CA GLU A 69 8.35 7.68 11.80
C GLU A 69 8.37 8.25 10.37
N ILE A 70 7.35 9.04 10.00
CA ILE A 70 7.27 9.79 8.75
C ILE A 70 7.61 11.26 9.02
N LYS A 71 8.51 11.86 8.23
CA LYS A 71 8.91 13.27 8.33
C LYS A 71 8.81 14.01 6.99
N ASN A 72 8.87 15.33 7.08
CA ASN A 72 9.03 16.25 5.95
C ASN A 72 7.96 16.09 4.86
N LEU A 73 6.72 15.80 5.27
CA LEU A 73 5.58 15.79 4.35
C LEU A 73 5.39 17.17 3.72
N ASN A 74 5.33 17.23 2.39
CA ASN A 74 5.00 18.45 1.68
C ASN A 74 3.50 18.81 1.88
N PRO A 75 3.07 20.06 1.61
CA PRO A 75 1.67 20.47 1.77
C PRO A 75 0.65 19.65 0.95
N SER A 76 1.00 19.23 -0.26
CA SER A 76 0.15 18.39 -1.13
C SER A 76 -0.10 17.01 -0.50
N PHE A 77 0.95 16.37 0.03
CA PHE A 77 0.85 15.08 0.69
C PHE A 77 0.08 15.17 2.00
N LYS A 78 0.32 16.21 2.80
CA LYS A 78 -0.48 16.50 4.01
C LYS A 78 -1.95 16.64 3.67
N LYS A 79 -2.28 17.41 2.62
CA LYS A 79 -3.66 17.56 2.14
C LYS A 79 -4.28 16.22 1.78
N GLY A 80 -3.58 15.36 1.04
CA GLY A 80 -4.09 14.04 0.65
C GLY A 80 -4.36 13.11 1.84
N ILE A 81 -3.47 13.11 2.86
CA ILE A 81 -3.73 12.38 4.12
C ILE A 81 -4.95 12.96 4.84
N CYS A 82 -5.06 14.29 4.96
CA CYS A 82 -6.18 14.93 5.66
C CYS A 82 -7.53 14.72 4.96
N LEU A 83 -7.53 14.36 3.67
CA LEU A 83 -8.72 13.98 2.92
C LEU A 83 -8.94 12.46 2.87
N SER A 84 -8.11 11.69 3.57
CA SER A 84 -8.27 10.25 3.76
C SER A 84 -8.93 10.01 5.11
N ALA A 85 -9.96 9.20 5.17
CA ALA A 85 -10.67 8.83 6.39
C ALA A 85 -10.04 7.60 7.05
N GLY A 86 -10.06 7.53 8.38
CA GLY A 86 -9.71 6.32 9.15
C GLY A 86 -8.23 5.94 9.14
N TRP A 87 -7.34 6.75 8.55
CA TRP A 87 -5.91 6.43 8.50
C TRP A 87 -5.27 6.41 9.90
N GLU A 88 -5.88 7.08 10.87
CA GLU A 88 -5.46 7.10 12.27
C GLU A 88 -5.53 5.71 12.92
N ASP A 89 -6.35 4.80 12.38
CA ASP A 89 -6.46 3.41 12.83
C ASP A 89 -5.33 2.52 12.28
N ALA A 90 -4.44 3.06 11.44
CA ALA A 90 -3.31 2.31 10.89
C ALA A 90 -2.23 2.07 11.98
N PRO A 91 -1.91 0.80 12.30
CA PRO A 91 -0.97 0.50 13.38
C PRO A 91 0.47 0.83 12.99
N GLY A 92 1.26 1.25 13.97
CA GLY A 92 2.71 1.42 13.82
C GLY A 92 3.12 2.62 12.97
N LEU A 93 2.25 3.61 12.79
CA LEU A 93 2.55 4.81 12.01
C LEU A 93 2.61 6.05 12.90
N LYS A 94 3.74 6.74 12.90
CA LYS A 94 3.92 8.03 13.56
C LYS A 94 4.22 9.10 12.51
N ILE A 95 3.35 10.09 12.39
CA ILE A 95 3.54 11.20 11.46
C ILE A 95 4.04 12.44 12.21
N ASP A 96 5.26 12.87 11.93
CA ASP A 96 5.87 14.08 12.49
C ASP A 96 5.41 15.32 11.70
N SER A 97 4.10 15.57 11.72
CA SER A 97 3.46 16.72 11.09
C SER A 97 2.07 16.95 11.65
N PHE A 98 1.69 18.21 11.79
CA PHE A 98 0.31 18.57 12.06
C PHE A 98 -0.58 18.24 10.85
N LEU A 99 -1.59 17.41 11.06
CA LEU A 99 -2.59 16.98 10.08
C LEU A 99 -3.99 17.34 10.62
N PRO A 100 -4.57 18.48 10.22
CA PRO A 100 -5.89 18.87 10.69
C PRO A 100 -6.97 17.98 10.09
N LYS A 101 -7.95 17.57 10.90
CA LYS A 101 -9.18 16.96 10.40
C LYS A 101 -9.98 18.01 9.63
N VAL A 102 -10.19 17.80 8.33
CA VAL A 102 -10.96 18.72 7.49
C VAL A 102 -12.44 18.35 7.62
N LEU A 103 -13.26 19.29 8.11
CA LEU A 103 -14.70 19.09 8.24
C LEU A 103 -15.42 19.68 7.02
N GLY A 104 -16.46 18.99 6.55
CA GLY A 104 -17.34 19.48 5.48
C GLY A 104 -16.79 19.30 4.06
N THR A 105 -15.70 18.56 3.88
CA THR A 105 -15.21 18.11 2.57
C THR A 105 -15.46 16.62 2.40
N GLU A 106 -15.79 16.19 1.18
CA GLU A 106 -15.86 14.75 0.87
C GLU A 106 -14.47 14.12 1.02
N GLU A 107 -14.44 12.99 1.73
CA GLU A 107 -13.26 12.16 1.88
C GLU A 107 -12.97 11.50 0.52
N VAL A 108 -11.74 11.64 0.02
CA VAL A 108 -11.33 11.03 -1.27
C VAL A 108 -10.82 9.61 -1.10
N PHE A 109 -10.45 9.23 0.11
CA PHE A 109 -10.01 7.88 0.44
C PHE A 109 -10.59 7.41 1.77
N GLN A 110 -10.76 6.10 1.89
CA GLN A 110 -11.12 5.40 3.11
C GLN A 110 -10.03 4.37 3.42
N TYR A 111 -9.44 4.47 4.60
CA TYR A 111 -8.70 3.38 5.24
C TYR A 111 -9.66 2.60 6.16
N SER A 112 -9.53 1.29 6.20
CA SER A 112 -10.29 0.46 7.13
C SER A 112 -9.55 -0.84 7.46
N ARG A 113 -9.70 -1.30 8.70
CA ARG A 113 -9.19 -2.61 9.14
C ARG A 113 -10.03 -3.72 8.51
N LEU A 114 -9.40 -4.78 8.02
CA LEU A 114 -10.13 -5.92 7.40
C LEU A 114 -10.97 -6.73 8.40
N GLU A 115 -10.72 -6.56 9.70
CA GLU A 115 -11.46 -7.18 10.79
C GLU A 115 -12.82 -6.50 11.06
N ASP A 116 -12.92 -5.20 10.76
CA ASP A 116 -14.13 -4.39 11.00
C ASP A 116 -15.08 -4.37 9.80
N LEU A 117 -14.70 -5.02 8.71
CA LEU A 117 -15.38 -4.92 7.43
C LEU A 117 -16.14 -6.20 7.06
N SER A 118 -17.32 -6.03 6.47
CA SER A 118 -18.07 -7.13 5.85
C SER A 118 -17.33 -7.70 4.63
N GLU A 119 -17.65 -8.94 4.23
CA GLU A 119 -17.06 -9.61 3.06
C GLU A 119 -17.30 -8.93 1.70
N LYS A 120 -18.01 -7.79 1.65
CA LYS A 120 -18.42 -7.10 0.42
C LYS A 120 -17.29 -6.36 -0.32
N ILE A 121 -16.10 -6.28 0.26
CA ILE A 121 -14.96 -5.61 -0.37
C ILE A 121 -14.40 -6.48 -1.50
N PRO A 122 -14.10 -5.93 -2.69
CA PRO A 122 -13.47 -6.71 -3.76
C PRO A 122 -12.20 -7.41 -3.27
N PHE A 123 -12.04 -8.67 -3.66
CA PHE A 123 -10.89 -9.52 -3.33
C PHE A 123 -10.75 -9.89 -1.84
N ARG A 124 -11.66 -9.48 -0.94
CA ARG A 124 -11.60 -9.78 0.50
C ARG A 124 -11.46 -11.27 0.82
N GLU A 125 -12.07 -12.12 -0.01
CA GLU A 125 -12.04 -13.59 0.05
C GLU A 125 -10.61 -14.18 -0.01
N PHE A 126 -9.62 -13.42 -0.49
CA PHE A 126 -8.22 -13.86 -0.61
C PHE A 126 -7.30 -13.34 0.51
N PHE A 127 -7.82 -12.51 1.40
CA PHE A 127 -7.07 -11.85 2.47
C PHE A 127 -7.50 -12.40 3.83
N SER A 128 -6.59 -12.43 4.80
CA SER A 128 -6.94 -12.77 6.18
C SER A 128 -7.73 -11.63 6.86
N SER A 129 -8.22 -11.86 8.08
CA SER A 129 -8.85 -10.80 8.89
C SER A 129 -7.86 -9.74 9.35
N GLU A 130 -6.59 -10.09 9.53
CA GLU A 130 -5.56 -9.17 10.00
C GLU A 130 -4.91 -8.42 8.83
N GLY A 131 -5.34 -7.17 8.65
CA GLY A 131 -4.81 -6.30 7.60
C GLY A 131 -5.65 -5.06 7.38
N PHE A 132 -5.50 -4.44 6.21
CA PHE A 132 -6.27 -3.25 5.85
C PHE A 132 -6.72 -3.26 4.40
N VAL A 133 -7.72 -2.42 4.14
CA VAL A 133 -8.04 -1.88 2.82
C VAL A 133 -7.82 -0.37 2.85
N PHE A 134 -7.30 0.16 1.76
CA PHE A 134 -7.21 1.58 1.50
C PHE A 134 -7.71 1.82 0.07
N GLU A 135 -8.86 2.47 -0.06
CA GLU A 135 -9.53 2.66 -1.33
C GLU A 135 -10.04 4.09 -1.51
N GLY A 136 -10.20 4.52 -2.76
CA GLY A 136 -10.64 5.88 -3.04
C GLY A 136 -10.37 6.33 -4.47
N THR A 137 -10.64 7.60 -4.75
CA THR A 137 -10.49 8.19 -6.08
C THR A 137 -9.61 9.44 -6.00
N TRP A 138 -8.61 9.53 -6.87
CA TRP A 138 -7.71 10.68 -6.96
C TRP A 138 -7.32 10.96 -8.41
N LYS A 139 -7.46 12.21 -8.85
CA LYS A 139 -7.15 12.64 -10.23
C LYS A 139 -7.75 11.68 -11.28
N GLU A 140 -9.06 11.40 -11.17
CA GLU A 140 -9.82 10.55 -12.10
C GLU A 140 -9.37 9.08 -12.16
N LYS A 141 -8.61 8.63 -11.16
CA LYS A 141 -8.19 7.24 -11.00
C LYS A 141 -8.73 6.67 -9.70
N ASN A 142 -9.30 5.49 -9.78
CA ASN A 142 -9.69 4.69 -8.64
C ASN A 142 -8.49 3.88 -8.15
N TYR A 143 -8.39 3.75 -6.84
CA TYR A 143 -7.36 3.00 -6.14
C TYR A 143 -8.03 2.00 -5.20
N LEU A 144 -7.52 0.77 -5.20
CA LEU A 144 -7.87 -0.24 -4.21
C LEU A 144 -6.59 -0.96 -3.79
N ILE A 145 -6.19 -0.73 -2.54
CA ILE A 145 -4.99 -1.30 -1.94
C ILE A 145 -5.41 -2.19 -0.79
N LEU A 146 -5.06 -3.47 -0.85
CA LEU A 146 -5.29 -4.44 0.22
C LEU A 146 -3.96 -4.98 0.72
N PHE A 147 -3.88 -5.18 2.03
CA PHE A 147 -2.75 -5.83 2.67
C PHE A 147 -3.27 -6.77 3.75
N SER A 148 -2.73 -7.98 3.83
CA SER A 148 -2.94 -8.85 4.99
C SER A 148 -1.73 -9.74 5.27
N LYS A 149 -1.58 -10.11 6.53
CA LYS A 149 -0.65 -11.17 6.94
C LYS A 149 -1.33 -12.50 6.63
N ILE A 150 -0.73 -13.29 5.74
CA ILE A 150 -1.31 -14.57 5.33
C ILE A 150 -0.19 -15.56 5.06
N HIS A 151 -0.34 -16.74 5.68
CA HIS A 151 0.58 -17.84 5.49
C HIS A 151 0.66 -18.28 4.03
N SER A 152 1.85 -18.68 3.59
CA SER A 152 2.13 -18.94 2.18
C SER A 152 1.26 -20.06 1.60
N GLU A 153 0.96 -21.08 2.39
CA GLU A 153 0.14 -22.25 2.07
C GLU A 153 -1.35 -21.92 1.85
N ASN A 154 -1.84 -20.84 2.44
CA ASN A 154 -3.25 -20.45 2.36
C ASN A 154 -3.55 -19.55 1.15
N ARG A 155 -2.52 -19.16 0.37
CA ARG A 155 -2.68 -18.25 -0.76
C ARG A 155 -2.99 -18.99 -2.05
N ASN A 156 -4.03 -18.53 -2.74
CA ASN A 156 -4.37 -18.99 -4.09
C ASN A 156 -4.12 -17.87 -5.11
N LEU A 157 -2.84 -17.59 -5.41
CA LEU A 157 -2.43 -16.55 -6.36
C LEU A 157 -3.10 -16.70 -7.74
N PRO A 158 -3.24 -17.92 -8.33
CA PRO A 158 -3.96 -18.08 -9.58
C PRO A 158 -5.41 -17.59 -9.51
N SER A 159 -6.10 -17.85 -8.39
CA SER A 159 -7.49 -17.39 -8.21
C SER A 159 -7.57 -15.88 -8.00
N VAL A 160 -6.61 -15.27 -7.29
CA VAL A 160 -6.50 -13.81 -7.16
C VAL A 160 -6.35 -13.17 -8.53
N ILE A 161 -5.39 -13.65 -9.35
CA ILE A 161 -5.13 -13.12 -10.69
C ILE A 161 -6.35 -13.33 -11.61
N LYS A 162 -7.03 -14.49 -11.51
CA LYS A 162 -8.27 -14.75 -12.24
C LYS A 162 -9.37 -13.76 -11.85
N LYS A 163 -9.55 -13.47 -10.56
CA LYS A 163 -10.52 -12.49 -10.09
C LYS A 163 -10.18 -11.08 -10.58
N ILE A 164 -8.90 -10.70 -10.58
CA ILE A 164 -8.45 -9.39 -11.09
C ILE A 164 -8.78 -9.26 -12.58
N SER A 165 -8.53 -10.32 -13.36
CA SER A 165 -8.91 -10.39 -14.77
C SER A 165 -10.41 -10.20 -14.99
N GLN A 166 -11.24 -10.90 -14.21
CA GLN A 166 -12.70 -10.79 -14.26
C GLN A 166 -13.17 -9.38 -13.89
N PHE A 167 -12.66 -8.84 -12.78
CA PHE A 167 -12.97 -7.49 -12.33
C PHE A 167 -12.65 -6.44 -13.41
N HIS A 168 -11.46 -6.53 -14.02
CA HIS A 168 -11.05 -5.64 -15.10
C HIS A 168 -11.94 -5.76 -16.33
N PHE A 169 -12.27 -6.99 -16.75
CA PHE A 169 -13.15 -7.24 -17.89
C PHE A 169 -14.57 -6.68 -17.67
N GLU A 170 -15.12 -6.88 -16.48
CA GLU A 170 -16.46 -6.40 -16.10
C GLU A 170 -16.52 -4.86 -16.03
N LYS A 171 -15.50 -4.24 -15.41
CA LYS A 171 -15.40 -2.79 -15.27
C LYS A 171 -15.04 -2.08 -16.57
N LYS A 172 -14.45 -2.79 -17.55
CA LYS A 172 -13.86 -2.20 -18.77
C LYS A 172 -12.91 -1.06 -18.41
N SER A 173 -12.12 -1.28 -17.38
CA SER A 173 -11.19 -0.29 -16.87
C SER A 173 -9.88 -0.30 -17.64
N GLU A 174 -9.04 0.71 -17.44
CA GLU A 174 -7.62 0.69 -17.82
C GLU A 174 -6.77 1.07 -16.61
N GLY A 175 -5.51 0.64 -16.59
CA GLY A 175 -4.60 0.97 -15.49
C GLY A 175 -3.57 -0.11 -15.22
N ASN A 176 -3.39 -0.49 -13.96
CA ASN A 176 -2.46 -1.54 -13.57
C ASN A 176 -2.90 -2.26 -12.30
N PHE A 177 -2.44 -3.51 -12.16
CA PHE A 177 -2.41 -4.16 -10.86
C PHE A 177 -1.01 -4.57 -10.50
N PHE A 178 -0.73 -4.49 -9.20
CA PHE A 178 0.51 -4.93 -8.59
C PHE A 178 0.17 -5.88 -7.43
N LEU A 179 0.73 -7.09 -7.47
CA LEU A 179 0.54 -8.11 -6.44
C LEU A 179 1.90 -8.49 -5.87
N ARG A 180 2.05 -8.43 -4.55
CA ARG A 180 3.30 -8.72 -3.85
C ARG A 180 3.05 -9.72 -2.73
N THR A 181 3.91 -10.74 -2.67
CA THR A 181 4.00 -11.70 -1.57
C THR A 181 5.30 -11.48 -0.80
N GLU A 182 5.80 -12.42 -0.01
CA GLU A 182 7.18 -12.36 0.49
C GLU A 182 8.20 -12.77 -0.59
N LYS A 183 7.81 -13.65 -1.53
CA LYS A 183 8.74 -14.29 -2.49
C LYS A 183 8.76 -13.64 -3.87
N GLN A 184 7.64 -13.08 -4.30
CA GLN A 184 7.43 -12.64 -5.68
C GLN A 184 6.62 -11.35 -5.74
N SER A 185 6.83 -10.60 -6.82
CA SER A 185 6.05 -9.45 -7.24
C SER A 185 5.54 -9.68 -8.65
N TYR A 186 4.28 -9.31 -8.90
CA TYR A 186 3.61 -9.40 -10.18
C TYR A 186 3.08 -8.03 -10.55
N LEU A 187 3.36 -7.59 -11.77
CA LEU A 187 2.82 -6.36 -12.34
C LEU A 187 2.17 -6.67 -13.69
N ASN A 188 1.00 -6.08 -13.92
CA ASN A 188 0.36 -6.13 -15.23
C ASN A 188 -0.30 -4.79 -15.52
N PHE A 189 -0.20 -4.35 -16.77
CA PHE A 189 -0.90 -3.18 -17.27
C PHE A 189 -2.24 -3.64 -17.85
N LEU A 190 -3.31 -3.13 -17.25
CA LEU A 190 -4.69 -3.42 -17.59
C LEU A 190 -5.08 -2.58 -18.80
N LYS A 191 -5.49 -3.24 -19.88
CA LYS A 191 -5.84 -2.59 -21.15
C LYS A 191 -7.31 -2.80 -21.50
N PRO A 192 -7.99 -1.77 -22.02
CA PRO A 192 -9.39 -1.87 -22.39
C PRO A 192 -9.67 -3.06 -23.30
N LYS A 193 -10.65 -3.91 -22.94
CA LYS A 193 -11.16 -4.99 -23.81
C LYS A 193 -10.12 -6.05 -24.21
N GLU A 194 -8.95 -6.07 -23.58
CA GLU A 194 -7.96 -7.12 -23.75
C GLU A 194 -8.04 -8.12 -22.59
N SER A 195 -7.74 -9.39 -22.86
CA SER A 195 -7.45 -10.34 -21.78
C SER A 195 -6.18 -9.91 -21.05
N LEU A 196 -6.03 -10.35 -19.79
CA LEU A 196 -4.85 -10.08 -18.98
C LEU A 196 -3.56 -10.36 -19.78
N GLY A 197 -2.78 -9.30 -20.02
CA GLY A 197 -1.59 -9.34 -20.85
C GLY A 197 -0.41 -10.06 -20.18
N PRO A 198 0.82 -9.90 -20.69
CA PRO A 198 2.01 -10.44 -20.04
C PRO A 198 2.14 -9.97 -18.58
N LEU A 199 2.32 -10.91 -17.66
CA LEU A 199 2.65 -10.65 -16.28
C LEU A 199 4.17 -10.41 -16.17
N PHE A 200 4.56 -9.22 -15.73
CA PHE A 200 5.93 -8.98 -15.31
C PHE A 200 6.11 -9.60 -13.93
N LEU A 201 7.09 -10.49 -13.79
CA LEU A 201 7.39 -11.18 -12.55
C LEU A 201 8.78 -10.78 -12.05
N GLN A 202 8.89 -10.48 -10.77
CA GLN A 202 10.17 -10.29 -10.10
C GLN A 202 10.27 -11.19 -8.87
N GLU A 203 11.31 -12.03 -8.83
CA GLU A 203 11.65 -12.80 -7.63
C GLU A 203 12.30 -11.92 -6.57
N LYS A 204 12.08 -12.27 -5.31
CA LYS A 204 12.53 -11.48 -4.17
C LYS A 204 13.25 -12.37 -3.16
N LYS A 205 14.24 -11.77 -2.50
CA LYS A 205 14.89 -12.40 -1.36
C LYS A 205 13.89 -12.48 -0.21
N ILE A 206 13.78 -13.67 0.39
CA ILE A 206 12.82 -13.94 1.47
C ILE A 206 13.38 -13.35 2.77
N ASP A 207 13.12 -12.07 2.99
CA ASP A 207 13.57 -11.31 4.17
C ASP A 207 12.42 -10.80 5.04
N GLN A 208 11.18 -11.16 4.70
CA GLN A 208 9.94 -10.72 5.34
C GLN A 208 9.07 -11.94 5.72
N GLU A 209 8.25 -11.78 6.76
CA GLU A 209 7.21 -12.77 7.08
C GLU A 209 6.19 -12.89 5.93
N PRO A 210 5.46 -14.01 5.79
CA PRO A 210 4.46 -14.17 4.74
C PRO A 210 3.35 -13.11 4.78
N PHE A 211 3.12 -12.45 3.66
CA PHE A 211 2.06 -11.45 3.48
C PHE A 211 1.47 -11.50 2.07
N LEU A 212 0.35 -10.81 1.88
CA LEU A 212 -0.22 -10.51 0.57
C LEU A 212 -0.53 -9.02 0.50
N PHE A 213 -0.02 -8.36 -0.53
CA PHE A 213 -0.28 -6.97 -0.86
C PHE A 213 -0.81 -6.89 -2.29
N LEU A 214 -1.98 -6.30 -2.48
CA LEU A 214 -2.57 -6.01 -3.78
C LEU A 214 -2.74 -4.50 -3.89
N SER A 215 -2.31 -3.93 -5.00
CA SER A 215 -2.61 -2.55 -5.38
C SER A 215 -3.23 -2.56 -6.76
N LEU A 216 -4.42 -1.99 -6.89
CA LEU A 216 -5.10 -1.74 -8.14
C LEU A 216 -5.19 -0.23 -8.35
N GLU A 217 -4.70 0.24 -9.49
CA GLU A 217 -4.93 1.60 -9.98
C GLU A 217 -5.69 1.47 -11.30
N TYR A 218 -6.88 2.06 -11.39
CA TYR A 218 -7.68 1.94 -12.60
C TYR A 218 -8.59 3.14 -12.84
N SER A 219 -8.84 3.46 -14.11
CA SER A 219 -9.86 4.41 -14.53
C SER A 219 -10.96 3.66 -15.26
N ASP A 220 -12.21 4.03 -14.98
CA ASP A 220 -13.35 3.51 -15.72
C ASP A 220 -13.40 4.21 -17.08
N ILE A 221 -13.49 3.43 -18.16
CA ILE A 221 -13.64 4.00 -19.49
C ILE A 221 -15.11 4.34 -19.65
N ILE A 222 -15.44 5.61 -19.36
CA ILE A 222 -16.76 6.17 -19.60
C ILE A 222 -17.10 5.96 -21.08
N LYS A 223 -18.27 5.39 -21.34
CA LYS A 223 -18.85 5.31 -22.68
C LYS A 223 -19.40 6.65 -23.12
#